data_AF-A0A970WES7-F1
#
_entry.id   AF-A0A970WES7-F1
#
_cell.length_a   1.000
_cell.length_b   1.000
_cell.length_c   1.000
_cell.angle_alpha   90.00
_cell.angle_beta   90.00
_cell.angle_gamma   90.00
#
_symmetry.space_group_name_H-M   'P 1'
#
loop_
_entity.id
_entity.type
_entity.pdbx_description
1 polymer ?
#
loop_
_entity_poly.entity_id
_entity_poly.type
_entity_poly.pdbx_seq_one_letter_code
_entity_poly.pdbx_strand_id
1 'polypeptide(L)'
;MSRYYNMTVTVTGAAAEHRDAVKAAAEAEWSFDDWNEYDGALTASADGKLCAGETDRQFAERLARFIWTANRGPCQVEVKAAYLEDLPYEEFLLEEEDYARLMP
;
A
#
# COMPACT_ATOMS: atom_id res chain seq x y z
N MET A 1 11.71 -13.16 12.05
CA MET A 1 11.68 -11.69 12.11
C MET A 1 10.50 -11.23 11.27
N SER A 2 9.63 -10.40 11.85
CA SER A 2 8.55 -9.73 11.11
C SER A 2 9.08 -8.41 10.58
N ARG A 3 8.77 -8.05 9.33
CA ARG A 3 9.17 -6.76 8.75
C ARG A 3 7.97 -5.81 8.71
N TYR A 4 8.13 -4.57 9.16
CA TYR A 4 7.04 -3.59 9.13
C TYR A 4 7.06 -2.78 7.82
N TYR A 5 5.92 -2.74 7.14
CA TYR A 5 5.76 -2.07 5.84
C TYR A 5 4.53 -1.17 5.83
N ASN A 6 4.62 -0.07 5.09
CA ASN A 6 3.46 0.54 4.46
C ASN A 6 3.29 -0.11 3.09
N MET A 7 2.13 -0.72 2.84
CA MET A 7 1.80 -1.29 1.55
C MET A 7 0.75 -0.44 0.87
N THR A 8 0.98 -0.11 -0.39
CA THR A 8 -0.02 0.50 -1.27
C THR A 8 -0.33 -0.47 -2.40
N VAL A 9 -1.62 -0.72 -2.65
CA VAL A 9 -2.10 -1.49 -3.80
C VAL A 9 -2.85 -0.57 -4.74
N THR A 10 -2.59 -0.70 -6.04
CA THR A 10 -3.37 -0.05 -7.10
C THR A 10 -3.87 -1.12 -8.07
N VAL A 11 -5.18 -1.20 -8.27
CA VAL A 11 -5.83 -2.12 -9.21
C VAL A 11 -6.45 -1.33 -10.35
N THR A 12 -6.02 -1.59 -11.58
CA THR A 12 -6.53 -0.90 -12.78
C THR A 12 -7.18 -1.90 -13.74
N GLY A 13 -8.32 -1.52 -14.30
CA GLY A 13 -9.05 -2.37 -15.27
C GLY A 13 -9.86 -3.50 -14.62
N ALA A 14 -10.15 -3.41 -13.33
CA ALA A 14 -11.11 -4.31 -12.68
C ALA A 14 -12.53 -4.06 -13.23
N ALA A 15 -13.28 -5.14 -13.45
CA ALA A 15 -14.67 -5.06 -13.90
C ALA A 15 -15.51 -4.32 -12.85
N ALA A 16 -16.33 -3.35 -13.28
CA ALA A 16 -17.10 -2.49 -12.37
C ALA A 16 -17.98 -3.29 -11.40
N GLU A 17 -18.57 -4.39 -11.86
CA GLU A 17 -19.40 -5.31 -11.09
C GLU A 17 -18.63 -6.17 -10.07
N HIS A 18 -17.29 -6.20 -10.14
CA HIS A 18 -16.44 -6.99 -9.27
C HIS A 18 -15.53 -6.14 -8.38
N ARG A 19 -15.64 -4.80 -8.44
CA ARG A 19 -14.79 -3.89 -7.66
C ARG A 19 -14.90 -4.15 -6.16
N ASP A 20 -16.11 -4.30 -5.63
CA ASP A 20 -16.30 -4.56 -4.19
C ASP A 20 -15.73 -5.91 -3.77
N ALA A 21 -15.84 -6.93 -4.63
CA ALA A 21 -15.23 -8.24 -4.38
C ALA A 21 -13.70 -8.16 -4.42
N VAL A 22 -13.13 -7.34 -5.30
CA VAL A 22 -11.69 -7.09 -5.40
C VAL A 22 -11.18 -6.40 -4.13
N LYS A 23 -11.88 -5.36 -3.64
CA LYS A 23 -11.53 -4.66 -2.40
C LYS A 23 -11.52 -5.63 -1.22
N ALA A 24 -12.60 -6.40 -1.05
CA ALA A 24 -12.72 -7.38 0.03
C ALA A 24 -11.64 -8.48 -0.03
N ALA A 25 -11.28 -8.94 -1.24
CA ALA A 25 -10.22 -9.93 -1.41
C ALA A 25 -8.84 -9.37 -1.08
N ALA A 26 -8.56 -8.12 -1.44
CA ALA A 26 -7.33 -7.45 -1.06
C ALA A 26 -7.26 -7.21 0.45
N GLU A 27 -8.36 -6.75 1.07
CA GLU A 27 -8.50 -6.53 2.52
C GLU A 27 -8.31 -7.80 3.36
N ALA A 28 -8.70 -8.96 2.83
CA ALA A 28 -8.49 -10.24 3.48
C ALA A 28 -7.01 -10.64 3.55
N GLU A 29 -6.21 -10.24 2.56
CA GLU A 29 -4.79 -10.55 2.48
C GLU A 29 -3.92 -9.57 3.25
N TRP A 30 -4.33 -8.31 3.25
CA TRP A 30 -3.71 -7.22 3.98
C TRP A 30 -4.81 -6.25 4.34
N SER A 31 -4.88 -5.80 5.59
CA SER A 31 -5.94 -4.92 6.07
C SER A 31 -5.80 -3.51 5.49
N PHE A 32 -5.98 -3.38 4.17
CA PHE A 32 -5.98 -2.12 3.44
C PHE A 32 -7.13 -1.24 3.91
N ASP A 33 -6.84 0.04 4.07
CA ASP A 33 -7.82 1.05 4.45
C ASP A 33 -7.90 2.15 3.37
N ASP A 34 -8.92 3.00 3.47
CA ASP A 34 -9.09 4.20 2.65
C ASP A 34 -9.01 3.98 1.12
N TRP A 35 -9.83 3.06 0.59
CA TRP A 35 -9.95 2.85 -0.85
C TRP A 35 -10.38 4.12 -1.59
N ASN A 36 -9.49 4.63 -2.43
CA ASN A 36 -9.73 5.72 -3.35
C ASN A 36 -9.99 5.19 -4.75
N GLU A 37 -11.06 5.69 -5.38
CA GLU A 37 -11.38 5.39 -6.77
C GLU A 37 -11.09 6.62 -7.64
N TYR A 38 -10.10 6.51 -8.51
CA TYR A 38 -9.75 7.59 -9.43
C TYR A 38 -9.41 7.02 -10.80
N ASP A 39 -9.99 7.60 -11.86
CA ASP A 39 -9.75 7.22 -13.26
C ASP A 39 -9.91 5.71 -13.55
N GLY A 40 -10.85 5.05 -12.88
CA GLY A 40 -11.09 3.61 -13.03
C GLY A 40 -10.04 2.71 -12.36
N ALA A 41 -9.14 3.29 -11.56
CA ALA A 41 -8.23 2.58 -10.67
C ALA A 41 -8.77 2.58 -9.22
N LEU A 42 -8.53 1.48 -8.52
CA LEU A 42 -8.79 1.33 -7.09
C LEU A 42 -7.45 1.36 -6.36
N THR A 43 -7.24 2.33 -5.49
CA THR A 43 -6.00 2.45 -4.72
C THR A 43 -6.29 2.44 -3.23
N ALA A 44 -5.54 1.66 -2.47
CA ALA A 44 -5.61 1.65 -1.01
C ALA A 44 -4.23 1.45 -0.41
N SER A 45 -4.07 1.83 0.85
CA SER A 45 -2.81 1.65 1.57
C SER A 45 -3.06 1.26 3.01
N ALA A 46 -2.16 0.45 3.58
CA ALA A 46 -2.17 0.17 5.01
C ALA A 46 -0.81 -0.29 5.50
N ASP A 47 -0.58 -0.07 6.79
CA ASP A 47 0.61 -0.53 7.47
C ASP A 47 0.41 -1.91 8.07
N GLY A 48 1.45 -2.73 8.03
CA GLY A 48 1.35 -4.08 8.56
C GLY A 48 2.69 -4.80 8.60
N LYS A 49 2.66 -5.99 9.19
CA LYS A 49 3.85 -6.81 9.37
C LYS A 49 3.82 -7.99 8.43
N LEU A 50 4.78 -8.05 7.53
CA LEU A 50 5.03 -9.24 6.74
C LEU A 50 5.78 -10.25 7.63
N CYS A 51 5.07 -11.26 8.09
CA CYS A 51 5.61 -12.34 8.93
C CYS A 51 5.93 -13.55 8.04
N ALA A 52 6.97 -14.31 8.39
CA ALA A 52 7.32 -15.62 7.84
C ALA A 52 8.25 -15.69 6.60
N GLY A 53 9.11 -14.70 6.37
CA GLY A 53 10.19 -14.84 5.37
C GLY A 53 9.71 -14.88 3.92
N GLU A 54 8.44 -14.54 3.69
CA GLU A 54 7.93 -14.18 2.37
C GLU A 54 8.67 -12.94 1.86
N THR A 55 9.01 -12.94 0.57
CA THR A 55 9.56 -11.76 -0.12
C THR A 55 8.41 -10.87 -0.60
N ASP A 56 8.67 -9.56 -0.74
CA ASP A 56 7.68 -8.60 -1.25
C ASP A 56 7.08 -9.04 -2.60
N ARG A 57 7.88 -9.70 -3.43
CA ARG A 57 7.43 -10.30 -4.70
C ARG A 57 6.44 -11.45 -4.49
N GLN A 58 6.72 -12.36 -3.57
CA GLN A 58 5.81 -13.48 -3.28
C GLN A 58 4.49 -12.97 -2.73
N PHE A 59 4.53 -11.95 -1.85
CA PHE A 59 3.33 -11.27 -1.38
C PHE A 59 2.55 -10.65 -2.54
N ALA A 60 3.20 -9.89 -3.42
CA ALA A 60 2.54 -9.26 -4.57
C ALA A 60 1.91 -10.30 -5.53
N GLU A 61 2.60 -11.40 -5.78
CA GLU A 61 2.09 -12.51 -6.60
C GLU A 61 0.90 -13.22 -5.93
N ARG A 62 0.89 -13.33 -4.60
CA ARG A 62 -0.24 -13.89 -3.83
C ARG A 62 -1.44 -12.95 -3.89
N LEU A 63 -1.24 -11.66 -3.56
CA LEU A 63 -2.28 -10.63 -3.61
C LEU A 63 -2.91 -10.52 -5.01
N ALA A 64 -2.11 -10.53 -6.07
CA ALA A 64 -2.60 -10.49 -7.45
C ALA A 64 -3.51 -11.69 -7.78
N ARG A 65 -3.19 -12.90 -7.30
CA ARG A 65 -4.04 -14.08 -7.51
C ARG A 65 -5.40 -13.94 -6.83
N PHE A 66 -5.44 -13.42 -5.61
CA PHE A 66 -6.70 -13.18 -4.90
C PHE A 66 -7.55 -12.14 -5.62
N ILE A 67 -6.93 -11.04 -6.05
CA ILE A 67 -7.58 -9.98 -6.84
C ILE A 67 -8.13 -10.53 -8.17
N TRP A 68 -7.34 -11.29 -8.93
CA TRP A 68 -7.80 -11.87 -10.20
C TRP A 68 -8.93 -12.89 -10.02
N THR A 69 -8.90 -13.65 -8.93
CA THR A 69 -9.96 -14.61 -8.60
C THR A 69 -11.26 -13.86 -8.30
N ALA A 70 -11.19 -12.78 -7.51
CA ALA A 70 -12.34 -11.94 -7.19
C ALA A 70 -12.87 -11.18 -8.41
N ASN A 71 -11.96 -10.67 -9.26
CA ASN A 71 -12.28 -9.98 -10.51
C ASN A 71 -12.78 -10.93 -11.61
N ARG A 72 -12.66 -12.26 -11.44
CA ARG A 72 -12.99 -13.27 -12.46
C ARG A 72 -12.27 -13.07 -13.79
N GLY A 73 -11.07 -12.48 -13.75
CA GLY A 73 -10.30 -12.14 -14.94
C GLY A 73 -9.04 -11.36 -14.61
N PRO A 74 -8.12 -11.24 -15.58
CA PRO A 74 -6.89 -10.48 -15.39
C PRO A 74 -7.20 -8.98 -15.27
N CYS A 75 -6.53 -8.32 -14.35
CA CYS A 75 -6.45 -6.87 -14.24
C CYS A 75 -5.03 -6.46 -13.84
N GLN A 76 -4.68 -5.20 -14.04
CA GLN A 76 -3.38 -4.71 -13.59
C GLN A 76 -3.38 -4.55 -12.07
N VAL A 77 -2.38 -5.11 -11.40
CA VAL A 77 -2.17 -4.99 -9.95
C VAL A 77 -0.76 -4.46 -9.72
N GLU A 78 -0.66 -3.26 -9.16
CA GLU A 78 0.59 -2.65 -8.72
C GLU A 78 0.64 -2.73 -7.19
N VAL A 79 1.77 -3.19 -6.64
CA VAL A 79 2.02 -3.24 -5.20
C VAL A 79 3.29 -2.47 -4.90
N LYS A 80 3.19 -1.46 -4.03
CA LYS A 80 4.32 -0.69 -3.52
C LYS A 80 4.49 -1.06 -2.05
N ALA A 81 5.61 -1.66 -1.70
CA ALA A 81 5.97 -1.99 -0.33
C ALA A 81 7.08 -1.06 0.14
N ALA A 82 6.78 -0.17 1.08
CA ALA A 82 7.75 0.72 1.72
C ALA A 82 8.12 0.16 3.09
N TYR A 83 9.38 -0.24 3.27
CA TYR A 83 9.88 -0.77 4.53
C TYR A 83 10.05 0.36 5.56
N LEU A 84 9.39 0.25 6.71
CA LEU A 84 9.29 1.33 7.69
C LEU A 84 10.28 1.21 8.87
N GLU A 85 10.97 0.07 9.02
CA GLU A 85 11.87 -0.13 10.18
C GLU A 85 13.26 0.50 9.99
N ASP A 86 13.60 0.94 8.78
CA ASP A 86 14.89 1.58 8.45
C ASP A 86 14.67 2.85 7.61
N LEU A 87 13.71 3.69 8.01
CA LEU A 87 13.58 5.04 7.46
C LEU A 87 14.59 5.95 8.18
N PRO A 88 15.40 6.77 7.46
CA PRO A 88 16.18 7.81 8.12
C PRO A 88 15.21 8.79 8.78
N TYR A 89 15.22 8.84 10.11
CA TYR A 89 14.52 9.85 10.89
C TYR A 89 15.54 10.87 11.37
N GLU A 90 15.33 12.12 10.97
CA GLU A 90 16.09 13.27 11.46
C GLU A 90 15.11 14.21 12.18
N GLU A 91 15.44 14.56 13.41
CA GLU A 91 14.69 15.53 14.20
C GLU A 91 15.31 16.91 14.05
N PHE A 92 14.50 17.90 13.71
CA PHE A 92 14.92 19.29 13.63
C PHE A 92 14.08 20.11 14.61
N LEU A 93 14.76 20.75 15.57
CA LEU A 93 14.17 21.79 16.40
C LEU A 93 14.60 23.14 15.82
N LEU A 94 13.63 23.93 15.32
CA LEU A 94 13.88 25.28 14.83
C LEU A 94 13.43 26.28 15.90
N GLU A 95 14.37 27.06 16.40
CA GLU A 95 14.14 28.01 17.49
C GLU A 95 14.11 29.46 16.99
N GLU A 96 14.02 30.43 17.90
CA GLU A 96 13.90 31.86 17.57
C GLU A 96 15.08 32.35 16.70
N GLU A 97 16.27 31.77 16.90
CA GLU A 97 17.46 32.04 16.10
C GLU A 97 17.31 31.54 14.65
N ASP A 98 16.69 30.38 14.44
CA ASP A 98 16.37 29.87 13.10
C ASP A 98 15.30 30.72 12.42
N TYR A 99 14.31 31.20 13.17
CA TYR A 99 13.28 32.11 12.66
C TYR A 99 13.90 33.42 12.16
N ALA A 100 14.77 34.05 12.97
CA ALA A 100 15.47 35.27 12.60
C ALA A 100 16.39 35.09 11.37
N ARG A 101 16.94 33.88 11.18
CA ARG A 101 17.76 33.54 10.00
C ARG A 101 16.93 33.29 8.74
N LEU A 102 15.75 32.65 8.87
CA LEU A 102 14.93 32.19 7.75
C LEU A 102 13.93 33.23 7.25
N MET A 103 13.55 34.20 8.08
CA MET A 103 12.62 35.28 7.76
C MET A 103 13.34 36.64 7.73
N PRO A 104 14.02 36.99 6.61
CA PRO A 104 14.71 38.28 6.47
C PRO A 104 13.76 39.47 6.28
#